data_AF-A0A812WC37-F1
#
_entry.id   AF-A0A812WC37-F1
#
_cell.length_a   1.000
_cell.length_b   1.000
_cell.length_c   1.000
_cell.angle_alpha   90.00
_cell.angle_beta   90.00
_cell.angle_gamma   90.00
#
_symmetry.space_group_name_H-M   'P 1'
#
loop_
_entity.id
_entity.type
_entity.pdbx_description
1 polymer ?
#
loop_
_entity_poly.entity_id
_entity_poly.type
_entity_poly.pdbx_seq_one_letter_code
_entity_poly.pdbx_strand_id
1 'polypeptide(L)'
;MIGKAPAVFPAVTFRNVTVQVHFGVAPLRPLPFKCHTWQEVQKAHSEVKTSPAPKDGKYQVLLPVGLPDEATFDWVDQFLSKNKNYTEISDRSILDWANRSGLQRSGGYFKRSSHDHPEMHFGLPLMDDYSVSKVLKAFATVLPRNFIIAEVKNNLLAEERQKTLSRFPSHCYTKEVRVLVGEPAADYKTFIQE
;
A
#
# COMPACT_ATOMS: atom_id res chain seq x y z
N MET A 1 24.40 -16.78 -23.81
CA MET A 1 24.48 -15.54 -23.01
C MET A 1 23.72 -15.78 -21.72
N ILE A 2 24.41 -16.00 -20.61
CA ILE A 2 23.79 -16.23 -19.30
C ILE A 2 23.31 -14.86 -18.81
N GLY A 3 22.00 -14.66 -18.72
CA GLY A 3 21.41 -13.41 -18.23
C GLY A 3 21.96 -13.06 -16.85
N LYS A 4 22.27 -11.78 -16.62
CA LYS A 4 22.68 -11.27 -15.30
C LYS A 4 21.68 -11.76 -14.24
N ALA A 5 22.16 -12.55 -13.27
CA ALA A 5 21.37 -12.89 -12.10
C ALA A 5 20.96 -11.59 -11.37
N PRO A 6 19.70 -11.45 -10.93
CA PRO A 6 19.27 -10.27 -10.19
C PRO A 6 20.10 -10.12 -8.92
N ALA A 7 20.52 -8.89 -8.62
CA ALA A 7 21.25 -8.60 -7.39
C ALA A 7 20.35 -8.95 -6.19
N VAL A 8 20.78 -9.91 -5.37
CA VAL A 8 20.06 -10.33 -4.16
C VAL A 8 20.58 -9.49 -3.00
N PHE A 9 19.72 -8.65 -2.44
CA PHE A 9 20.02 -7.96 -1.18
C PHE A 9 19.66 -8.87 -0.01
N PRO A 10 20.54 -9.03 0.99
CA PRO A 10 20.24 -9.84 2.15
C PRO A 10 19.10 -9.19 2.96
N ALA A 11 17.94 -9.84 2.97
CA ALA A 11 16.87 -9.53 3.91
C ALA A 11 17.02 -10.44 5.13
N VAL A 12 17.11 -9.86 6.31
CA VAL A 12 17.22 -10.61 7.57
C VAL A 12 15.93 -10.43 8.36
N THR A 13 15.15 -11.50 8.47
CA THR A 13 14.02 -11.59 9.40
C THR A 13 14.45 -12.42 10.60
N PHE A 14 14.16 -11.93 11.80
CA PHE A 14 14.57 -12.59 13.04
C PHE A 14 13.46 -12.55 14.09
N ARG A 15 13.39 -13.57 14.95
CA ARG A 15 12.39 -13.69 16.02
C ARG A 15 13.09 -14.02 17.33
N ASN A 16 12.75 -13.32 18.40
CA ASN A 16 13.29 -13.51 19.75
C ASN A 16 14.84 -13.41 19.85
N VAL A 17 15.47 -12.66 18.97
CA VAL A 17 16.91 -12.37 18.99
C VAL A 17 17.16 -10.91 18.65
N THR A 18 18.33 -10.38 18.98
CA THR A 18 18.77 -9.04 18.56
C THR A 18 19.74 -9.18 17.40
N VAL A 19 19.45 -8.50 16.29
CA VAL A 19 20.36 -8.45 15.13
C VAL A 19 21.11 -7.13 15.11
N GLN A 20 22.44 -7.21 15.10
CA GLN A 20 23.32 -6.07 14.83
C GLN A 20 23.70 -6.10 13.34
N VAL A 21 23.32 -5.06 12.61
CA VAL A 21 23.65 -4.92 11.18
C VAL A 21 24.83 -3.96 11.03
N HIS A 22 25.86 -4.37 10.28
CA HIS A 22 27.02 -3.55 9.98
C HIS A 22 26.94 -2.99 8.56
N PHE A 23 26.87 -1.67 8.44
CA PHE A 23 26.85 -0.93 7.16
C PHE A 23 28.19 -0.22 6.87
N GLY A 24 29.32 -0.73 7.39
CA GLY A 24 30.64 -0.19 7.10
C GLY A 24 31.19 -0.61 5.74
N VAL A 25 32.37 -0.10 5.39
CA VAL A 25 33.04 -0.33 4.09
C VAL A 25 33.51 -1.77 3.89
N ALA A 26 33.82 -2.49 4.96
CA ALA A 26 34.36 -3.85 4.91
C ALA A 26 33.54 -4.78 5.82
N PRO A 27 33.41 -6.08 5.47
CA PRO A 27 32.74 -7.03 6.34
C PRO A 27 33.54 -7.21 7.63
N LEU A 28 32.85 -7.29 8.78
CA LEU A 28 33.48 -7.48 10.10
C LEU A 28 34.25 -8.81 10.21
N ARG A 29 33.90 -9.79 9.37
CA ARG A 29 34.58 -11.08 9.25
C ARG A 29 34.70 -11.47 7.78
N PRO A 30 35.79 -12.14 7.37
CA PRO A 30 35.93 -12.62 6.01
C PRO A 30 34.82 -13.64 5.70
N LEU A 31 34.13 -13.41 4.58
CA LEU A 31 33.07 -14.30 4.09
C LEU A 31 33.66 -15.28 3.06
N PRO A 32 33.11 -16.51 2.92
CA PRO A 32 33.59 -17.49 1.94
C PRO A 32 33.23 -17.12 0.49
N PHE A 33 32.65 -15.94 0.26
CA PHE A 33 32.27 -15.40 -1.04
C PHE A 33 32.49 -13.89 -1.06
N LYS A 34 32.60 -13.34 -2.28
CA LYS A 34 32.69 -11.89 -2.48
C LYS A 34 31.31 -11.26 -2.31
N CYS A 35 31.16 -10.37 -1.33
CA CYS A 35 29.93 -9.61 -1.08
C CYS A 35 30.26 -8.12 -1.11
N HIS A 36 29.47 -7.33 -1.83
CA HIS A 36 29.58 -5.87 -1.80
C HIS A 36 28.96 -5.35 -0.50
N THR A 37 29.66 -4.46 0.18
CA THR A 37 29.11 -3.80 1.37
C THR A 37 28.08 -2.74 0.98
N TRP A 38 27.23 -2.34 1.92
CA TRP A 38 26.21 -1.33 1.66
C TRP A 38 26.79 0.01 1.16
N GLN A 39 28.01 0.36 1.59
CA GLN A 39 28.69 1.58 1.11
C GLN A 39 29.24 1.43 -0.31
N GLU A 40 29.51 0.21 -0.78
CA GLU A 40 29.89 -0.06 -2.17
C GLU A 40 28.68 -0.10 -3.12
N VAL A 41 27.46 0.02 -2.61
CA VAL A 41 26.24 0.13 -3.42
C VAL A 41 26.26 1.49 -4.15
N GLN A 42 26.84 1.49 -5.35
CA GLN A 42 26.83 2.63 -6.26
C GLN A 42 25.46 2.82 -6.92
N LYS A 43 25.22 4.01 -7.49
CA LYS A 43 24.04 4.28 -8.34
C LYS A 43 23.83 3.25 -9.46
N ALA A 44 24.91 2.61 -9.94
CA ALA A 44 24.82 1.54 -10.94
C ALA A 44 24.11 0.27 -10.45
N HIS A 45 23.96 0.10 -9.13
CA HIS A 45 23.31 -1.03 -8.47
C HIS A 45 21.90 -0.71 -7.95
N SER A 46 21.42 0.53 -8.14
CA SER A 46 20.08 0.94 -7.75
C SER A 46 19.28 1.38 -8.97
N GLU A 47 18.07 0.84 -9.11
CA GLU A 47 17.09 1.33 -10.07
C GLU A 47 16.15 2.27 -9.32
N VAL A 48 16.27 3.58 -9.57
CA VAL A 48 15.26 4.52 -9.10
C VAL A 48 14.05 4.35 -10.01
N LYS A 49 13.07 3.57 -9.56
CA LYS A 49 11.77 3.51 -10.22
C LYS A 49 11.08 4.86 -10.07
N THR A 50 11.26 5.72 -11.07
CA THR A 50 10.50 6.95 -11.20
C THR A 50 9.08 6.60 -11.64
N SER A 51 8.11 6.85 -10.77
CA SER A 51 6.71 6.87 -11.20
C SER A 51 6.55 7.92 -12.29
N PRO A 52 5.84 7.64 -13.40
CA PRO A 52 5.62 8.63 -14.44
C PRO A 52 4.94 9.86 -13.82
N ALA A 53 5.57 11.02 -14.02
CA ALA A 53 4.99 12.28 -13.57
C ALA A 53 3.66 12.54 -14.32
N PRO A 54 2.59 12.95 -13.64
CA PRO A 54 1.35 13.35 -14.29
C PRO A 54 1.59 14.50 -15.27
N LYS A 55 0.83 14.54 -16.37
CA LYS A 55 0.96 15.61 -17.40
C LYS A 55 0.81 17.01 -16.81
N ASP A 56 -0.08 17.17 -15.83
CA ASP A 56 -0.36 18.44 -15.15
C ASP A 56 0.53 18.68 -13.92
N GLY A 57 1.51 17.81 -13.67
CA GLY A 57 2.40 17.87 -12.49
C GLY A 57 1.72 17.52 -11.16
N LYS A 58 0.41 17.30 -11.14
CA LYS A 58 -0.38 16.94 -9.94
C LYS A 58 -0.79 15.48 -9.94
N TYR A 59 -0.54 14.81 -8.82
CA TYR A 59 -1.05 13.48 -8.54
C TYR A 59 -2.53 13.53 -8.17
N GLN A 60 -3.20 12.39 -8.13
CA GLN A 60 -4.62 12.32 -7.80
C GLN A 60 -4.84 11.56 -6.50
N VAL A 61 -5.70 12.09 -5.63
CA VAL A 61 -6.25 11.37 -4.49
C VAL A 61 -7.75 11.19 -4.69
N LEU A 62 -8.19 9.95 -4.78
CA LEU A 62 -9.57 9.57 -5.05
C LEU A 62 -10.20 8.92 -3.81
N LEU A 63 -11.39 9.40 -3.43
CA LEU A 63 -12.23 8.81 -2.38
C LEU A 63 -13.50 8.21 -3.01
N PRO A 64 -13.64 6.88 -3.09
CA PRO A 64 -14.88 6.25 -3.50
C PRO A 64 -15.93 6.38 -2.37
N VAL A 65 -17.10 6.87 -2.71
CA VAL A 65 -18.25 7.00 -1.80
C VAL A 65 -19.31 6.02 -2.26
N GLY A 66 -19.45 4.92 -1.54
CA GLY A 66 -20.48 3.92 -1.78
C GLY A 66 -21.16 3.51 -0.48
N LEU A 67 -22.20 2.70 -0.60
CA LEU A 67 -22.93 2.17 0.55
C LEU A 67 -22.24 0.91 1.10
N PRO A 68 -22.36 0.63 2.41
CA PRO A 68 -21.89 -0.61 3.00
C PRO A 68 -22.52 -1.82 2.32
N ASP A 69 -21.69 -2.82 2.04
CA ASP A 69 -22.07 -4.09 1.39
C ASP A 69 -22.74 -3.98 -0.01
N GLU A 70 -22.68 -2.80 -0.63
CA GLU A 70 -23.20 -2.53 -2.00
C GLU A 70 -22.06 -2.50 -3.03
N ALA A 71 -21.17 -3.49 -2.98
CA ALA A 71 -20.11 -3.72 -3.98
C ALA A 71 -19.10 -2.54 -4.16
N THR A 72 -18.95 -1.67 -3.16
CA THR A 72 -17.99 -0.56 -3.21
C THR A 72 -16.56 -1.04 -3.48
N PHE A 73 -16.15 -2.14 -2.85
CA PHE A 73 -14.81 -2.71 -3.01
C PHE A 73 -14.62 -3.44 -4.34
N ASP A 74 -15.66 -4.06 -4.89
CA ASP A 74 -15.61 -4.66 -6.23
C ASP A 74 -15.37 -3.59 -7.30
N TRP A 75 -15.99 -2.41 -7.14
CA TRP A 75 -15.70 -1.25 -7.98
C TRP A 75 -14.25 -0.77 -7.83
N VAL A 76 -13.71 -0.74 -6.60
CA VAL A 76 -12.30 -0.39 -6.36
C VAL A 76 -11.37 -1.36 -7.07
N ASP A 77 -11.65 -2.66 -7.00
CA ASP A 77 -10.87 -3.70 -7.67
C ASP A 77 -10.93 -3.54 -9.20
N GLN A 78 -12.12 -3.30 -9.74
CA GLN A 78 -12.28 -3.00 -11.16
C GLN A 78 -11.51 -1.74 -11.56
N PHE A 79 -11.59 -0.67 -10.77
CA PHE A 79 -10.89 0.59 -11.03
C PHE A 79 -9.37 0.38 -11.04
N LEU A 80 -8.82 -0.34 -10.07
CA LEU A 80 -7.38 -0.61 -9.96
C LEU A 80 -6.86 -1.51 -11.09
N SER A 81 -7.67 -2.47 -11.55
CA SER A 81 -7.31 -3.31 -12.70
C SER A 81 -7.13 -2.49 -14.00
N LYS A 82 -8.00 -1.48 -14.20
CA LYS A 82 -7.96 -0.54 -15.32
C LYS A 82 -6.89 0.55 -15.12
N ASN A 83 -6.60 0.93 -13.87
CA ASN A 83 -5.73 2.06 -13.51
C ASN A 83 -4.56 1.62 -12.60
N LYS A 84 -3.60 0.87 -13.17
CA LYS A 84 -2.44 0.30 -12.46
C LYS A 84 -1.47 1.33 -11.84
N ASN A 85 -1.63 2.62 -12.15
CA ASN A 85 -0.84 3.71 -11.59
C ASN A 85 -1.38 4.21 -10.23
N TYR A 86 -2.56 3.78 -9.81
CA TYR A 86 -3.09 4.06 -8.47
C TYR A 86 -2.59 3.04 -7.45
N THR A 87 -2.32 3.54 -6.25
CA THR A 87 -2.02 2.72 -5.08
C THR A 87 -3.20 2.77 -4.11
N GLU A 88 -3.69 1.61 -3.70
CA GLU A 88 -4.76 1.50 -2.71
C GLU A 88 -4.24 1.70 -1.28
N ILE A 89 -4.91 2.56 -0.52
CA ILE A 89 -4.77 2.68 0.92
C ILE A 89 -6.09 2.27 1.57
N SER A 90 -6.10 1.09 2.17
CA SER A 90 -7.22 0.52 2.91
C SER A 90 -6.70 -0.50 3.91
N ASP A 91 -7.52 -0.88 4.89
CA ASP A 91 -7.11 -1.90 5.85
C ASP A 91 -6.96 -3.28 5.17
N ARG A 92 -7.75 -3.58 4.12
CA ARG A 92 -7.57 -4.79 3.31
C ARG A 92 -6.24 -4.80 2.54
N SER A 93 -5.78 -3.65 2.02
CA SER A 93 -4.49 -3.60 1.32
C SER A 93 -3.31 -3.76 2.28
N ILE A 94 -3.45 -3.30 3.53
CA ILE A 94 -2.47 -3.53 4.60
C ILE A 94 -2.43 -5.02 4.98
N LEU A 95 -3.58 -5.68 5.05
CA LEU A 95 -3.64 -7.13 5.29
C LEU A 95 -2.94 -7.93 4.17
N ASP A 96 -3.24 -7.62 2.90
CA ASP A 96 -2.55 -8.26 1.76
C ASP A 96 -1.03 -8.05 1.85
N TRP A 97 -0.60 -6.82 2.11
CA TRP A 97 0.81 -6.50 2.29
C TRP A 97 1.46 -7.31 3.43
N ALA A 98 0.79 -7.41 4.58
CA ALA A 98 1.28 -8.15 5.73
C ALA A 98 1.42 -9.66 5.42
N ASN A 99 0.40 -10.26 4.81
CA ASN A 99 0.42 -11.66 4.39
C ASN A 99 1.56 -11.94 3.39
N ARG A 100 1.72 -11.08 2.38
CA ARG A 100 2.79 -11.20 1.38
C ARG A 100 4.18 -10.99 1.97
N SER A 101 4.25 -10.24 3.07
CA SER A 101 5.48 -10.04 3.85
C SER A 101 5.78 -11.23 4.79
N GLY A 102 4.94 -12.28 4.78
CA GLY A 102 5.14 -13.49 5.57
C GLY A 102 4.63 -13.39 7.01
N LEU A 103 3.89 -12.34 7.36
CA LEU A 103 3.24 -12.25 8.67
C LEU A 103 2.09 -13.25 8.74
N GLN A 104 2.04 -14.01 9.84
CA GLN A 104 0.99 -14.98 10.10
C GLN A 104 0.09 -14.50 11.22
N ARG A 105 -1.22 -14.67 11.03
CA ARG A 105 -2.23 -14.29 12.02
C ARG A 105 -2.37 -15.40 13.05
N SER A 106 -2.23 -15.08 14.34
CA SER A 106 -2.47 -16.03 15.42
C SER A 106 -3.98 -16.24 15.55
N GLY A 107 -4.50 -17.35 14.99
CA GLY A 107 -5.93 -17.69 15.04
C GLY A 107 -6.66 -17.71 13.70
N GLY A 108 -5.97 -17.48 12.57
CA GLY A 108 -6.54 -17.56 11.21
C GLY A 108 -7.60 -16.49 10.92
N TYR A 109 -8.35 -16.67 9.81
CA TYR A 109 -9.44 -15.77 9.38
C TYR A 109 -10.79 -16.10 10.04
N PHE A 110 -10.80 -16.85 11.14
CA PHE A 110 -11.98 -17.56 11.64
C PHE A 110 -13.09 -16.65 12.21
N LYS A 111 -12.81 -15.37 12.48
CA LYS A 111 -13.83 -14.36 12.78
C LYS A 111 -13.85 -13.31 11.67
N ARG A 112 -14.91 -13.33 10.84
CA ARG A 112 -15.22 -12.20 9.96
C ARG A 112 -15.68 -11.04 10.84
N SER A 113 -14.92 -9.94 10.85
CA SER A 113 -15.30 -8.73 11.59
C SER A 113 -16.03 -7.74 10.69
N SER A 114 -15.36 -7.23 9.67
CA SER A 114 -15.85 -6.19 8.77
C SER A 114 -15.12 -6.28 7.42
N HIS A 115 -15.82 -6.00 6.33
CA HIS A 115 -15.21 -5.85 5.00
C HIS A 115 -14.52 -4.49 4.82
N ASP A 116 -14.97 -3.46 5.56
CA ASP A 116 -14.38 -2.11 5.52
C ASP A 116 -13.12 -2.00 6.40
N HIS A 117 -13.23 -2.50 7.63
CA HIS A 117 -12.16 -2.50 8.63
C HIS A 117 -11.89 -3.93 9.11
N PRO A 118 -11.31 -4.79 8.24
CA PRO A 118 -10.99 -6.15 8.63
C PRO A 118 -9.96 -6.14 9.76
N GLU A 119 -10.22 -6.92 10.80
CA GLU A 119 -9.31 -7.03 11.94
C GLU A 119 -7.93 -7.52 11.48
N MET A 120 -6.85 -7.08 12.14
CA MET A 120 -5.47 -7.46 11.78
C MET A 120 -4.97 -8.69 12.55
N HIS A 121 -5.08 -8.74 13.88
CA HIS A 121 -4.71 -9.89 14.75
C HIS A 121 -3.41 -10.59 14.36
N PHE A 122 -2.34 -9.83 14.13
CA PHE A 122 -1.00 -10.37 13.92
C PHE A 122 -0.23 -10.58 15.23
N GLY A 123 -0.79 -10.15 16.36
CA GLY A 123 -0.08 -10.12 17.64
C GLY A 123 1.02 -9.05 17.67
N LEU A 124 0.91 -8.06 16.78
CA LEU A 124 1.85 -6.95 16.64
C LEU A 124 1.10 -5.68 17.04
N PRO A 125 1.50 -4.99 18.14
CA PRO A 125 0.74 -3.85 18.66
C PRO A 125 0.39 -2.80 17.61
N LEU A 126 1.34 -2.43 16.74
CA LEU A 126 1.15 -1.40 15.71
C LEU A 126 0.19 -1.80 14.58
N MET A 127 0.03 -3.10 14.35
CA MET A 127 -0.92 -3.65 13.36
C MET A 127 -2.31 -3.76 13.99
N ASP A 128 -2.37 -4.27 15.22
CA ASP A 128 -3.63 -4.60 15.90
C ASP A 128 -4.36 -3.36 16.42
N ASP A 129 -3.66 -2.25 16.65
CA ASP A 129 -4.23 -0.95 17.05
C ASP A 129 -4.49 0.02 15.88
N TYR A 130 -4.30 -0.46 14.64
CA TYR A 130 -4.40 0.31 13.39
C TYR A 130 -3.44 1.52 13.29
N SER A 131 -2.37 1.55 14.09
CA SER A 131 -1.34 2.59 13.99
C SER A 131 -0.63 2.59 12.63
N VAL A 132 -0.42 1.41 12.01
CA VAL A 132 0.11 1.33 10.64
C VAL A 132 -0.76 2.08 9.63
N SER A 133 -2.09 1.97 9.72
CA SER A 133 -3.03 2.68 8.83
C SER A 133 -2.87 4.21 8.97
N LYS A 134 -2.73 4.71 10.21
CA LYS A 134 -2.48 6.13 10.48
C LYS A 134 -1.15 6.61 9.88
N VAL A 135 -0.09 5.82 10.05
CA VAL A 135 1.25 6.13 9.51
C VAL A 135 1.23 6.16 7.99
N LEU A 136 0.62 5.16 7.34
CA LEU A 136 0.50 5.11 5.89
C LEU A 136 -0.26 6.32 5.32
N LYS A 137 -1.38 6.70 5.94
CA LYS A 137 -2.13 7.89 5.55
C LYS A 137 -1.34 9.18 5.71
N ALA A 138 -0.46 9.27 6.72
CA ALA A 138 0.43 10.42 6.88
C ALA A 138 1.48 10.49 5.76
N PHE A 139 2.17 9.38 5.49
CA PHE A 139 3.18 9.31 4.44
C PHE A 139 2.60 9.47 3.02
N ALA A 140 1.37 9.02 2.78
CA ALA A 140 0.70 9.18 1.48
C ALA A 140 0.68 10.63 1.00
N THR A 141 0.61 11.60 1.92
CA THR A 141 0.54 13.03 1.57
C THR A 141 1.82 13.57 0.94
N VAL A 142 2.97 12.92 1.16
CA VAL A 142 4.29 13.38 0.68
C VAL A 142 4.85 12.51 -0.45
N LEU A 143 4.19 11.39 -0.77
CA LEU A 143 4.66 10.44 -1.77
C LEU A 143 4.10 10.78 -3.15
N PRO A 144 4.94 11.02 -4.17
CA PRO A 144 4.50 11.43 -5.52
C PRO A 144 3.83 10.27 -6.28
N ARG A 145 2.59 9.93 -5.90
CA ARG A 145 1.81 8.78 -6.41
C ARG A 145 0.32 9.10 -6.43
N ASN A 146 -0.40 8.44 -7.33
CA ASN A 146 -1.86 8.47 -7.32
C ASN A 146 -2.37 7.51 -6.25
N PHE A 147 -3.34 7.95 -5.45
CA PHE A 147 -3.90 7.18 -4.36
C PHE A 147 -5.41 7.03 -4.52
N ILE A 148 -5.89 5.84 -4.16
CA ILE A 148 -7.29 5.61 -3.84
C ILE A 148 -7.38 5.25 -2.37
N ILE A 149 -8.12 6.04 -1.59
CA ILE A 149 -8.32 5.80 -0.16
C ILE A 149 -9.67 5.11 -0.01
N ALA A 150 -9.65 3.79 0.06
CA ALA A 150 -10.84 2.97 0.06
C ALA A 150 -11.28 2.68 1.51
N GLU A 151 -12.18 3.52 2.02
CA GLU A 151 -12.87 3.34 3.30
C GLU A 151 -14.36 3.64 3.09
N VAL A 152 -15.26 2.75 3.47
CA VAL A 152 -16.70 2.93 3.25
C VAL A 152 -17.24 3.97 4.23
N LYS A 153 -17.06 3.76 5.54
CA LYS A 153 -17.63 4.64 6.57
C LYS A 153 -17.09 6.07 6.47
N ASN A 154 -15.76 6.23 6.43
CA ASN A 154 -15.13 7.55 6.45
C ASN A 154 -15.36 8.31 5.14
N ASN A 155 -15.54 7.60 4.01
CA ASN A 155 -15.89 8.26 2.75
C ASN A 155 -17.38 8.60 2.67
N LEU A 156 -18.25 7.90 3.39
CA LEU A 156 -19.67 8.23 3.42
C LEU A 156 -19.93 9.51 4.22
N LEU A 157 -19.23 9.70 5.34
CA LEU A 157 -19.37 10.87 6.21
C LEU A 157 -18.66 12.11 5.62
N ALA A 158 -19.39 13.20 5.43
CA ALA A 158 -18.87 14.42 4.81
C ALA A 158 -17.70 15.04 5.58
N GLU A 159 -17.78 15.05 6.92
CA GLU A 159 -16.74 15.60 7.80
C GLU A 159 -15.44 14.79 7.72
N GLU A 160 -15.53 13.46 7.75
CA GLU A 160 -14.35 12.57 7.67
C GLU A 160 -13.71 12.61 6.27
N ARG A 161 -14.52 12.73 5.19
CA ARG A 161 -14.00 13.01 3.85
C ARG A 161 -13.18 14.29 3.81
N GLN A 162 -13.74 15.39 4.32
CA GLN A 162 -13.08 16.69 4.28
C GLN A 162 -11.77 16.68 5.08
N LYS A 163 -11.75 16.02 6.23
CA LYS A 163 -10.58 15.81 7.07
C LYS A 163 -9.51 14.93 6.40
N THR A 164 -9.92 13.94 5.61
CA THR A 164 -8.98 13.11 4.83
C THR A 164 -8.37 13.93 3.69
N LEU A 165 -9.20 14.64 2.93
CA LEU A 165 -8.78 15.49 1.82
C LEU A 165 -7.94 16.69 2.23
N SER A 166 -8.14 17.26 3.41
CA SER A 166 -7.39 18.43 3.89
C SER A 166 -5.90 18.13 4.10
N ARG A 167 -5.55 16.86 4.37
CA ARG A 167 -4.16 16.41 4.53
C ARG A 167 -3.36 16.43 3.24
N PHE A 168 -4.01 16.32 2.09
CA PHE A 168 -3.35 16.31 0.79
C PHE A 168 -3.16 17.76 0.29
N PRO A 169 -1.92 18.22 0.01
CA PRO A 169 -1.70 19.57 -0.46
C PRO A 169 -2.21 19.79 -1.89
N SER A 170 -3.06 20.80 -2.11
CA SER A 170 -3.69 21.08 -3.42
C SER A 170 -2.71 21.49 -4.53
N HIS A 171 -1.47 21.84 -4.18
CA HIS A 171 -0.41 22.13 -5.15
C HIS A 171 0.20 20.84 -5.73
N CYS A 172 0.21 19.74 -4.97
CA CYS A 172 0.70 18.44 -5.40
C CYS A 172 -0.42 17.49 -5.85
N TYR A 173 -1.63 17.65 -5.31
CA TYR A 173 -2.73 16.70 -5.53
C TYR A 173 -4.01 17.37 -6.01
N THR A 174 -4.63 16.73 -7.00
CA THR A 174 -6.04 16.90 -7.34
C THR A 174 -6.87 15.98 -6.44
N LYS A 175 -7.90 16.53 -5.81
CA LYS A 175 -8.76 15.84 -4.84
C LYS A 175 -10.06 15.47 -5.53
N GLU A 176 -10.33 14.18 -5.68
CA GLU A 176 -11.52 13.67 -6.34
C GLU A 176 -12.36 12.85 -5.35
N VAL A 177 -13.67 13.09 -5.36
CA VAL A 177 -14.64 12.26 -4.65
C VAL A 177 -15.53 11.64 -5.71
N ARG A 178 -15.57 10.31 -5.76
CA ARG A 178 -16.38 9.59 -6.74
C ARG A 178 -17.54 8.90 -6.04
N VAL A 179 -18.75 9.37 -6.30
CA VAL A 179 -19.98 8.80 -5.74
C VAL A 179 -20.43 7.62 -6.61
N LEU A 180 -20.60 6.46 -5.97
CA LEU A 180 -20.93 5.18 -6.60
C LEU A 180 -22.39 4.77 -6.34
N VAL A 181 -23.23 5.70 -5.89
CA VAL A 181 -24.64 5.45 -5.58
C VAL A 181 -25.48 5.73 -6.82
N GLY A 182 -26.16 4.71 -7.33
CA GLY A 182 -27.03 4.83 -8.49
C GLY A 182 -27.01 3.58 -9.38
N GLU A 183 -27.54 3.72 -10.59
CA GLU A 183 -27.47 2.64 -11.57
C GLU A 183 -26.02 2.40 -12.00
N PRO A 184 -25.48 1.17 -11.86
CA PRO A 184 -24.11 0.89 -12.26
C PRO A 184 -23.94 0.98 -13.78
N ALA A 185 -22.76 1.41 -14.21
CA ALA A 185 -22.42 1.48 -15.62
C ALA A 185 -22.44 0.09 -16.28
N ALA A 186 -22.72 0.04 -17.59
CA ALA A 186 -22.87 -1.22 -18.32
C ALA A 186 -21.61 -2.10 -18.25
N ASP A 187 -20.42 -1.49 -18.31
CA ASP A 187 -19.14 -2.18 -18.19
C ASP A 187 -18.90 -2.78 -16.80
N TYR A 188 -19.47 -2.18 -15.75
CA TYR A 188 -19.45 -2.74 -14.40
C TYR A 188 -20.39 -3.93 -14.26
N LYS A 189 -21.61 -3.85 -14.84
CA LYS A 189 -22.57 -4.97 -14.85
C LYS A 189 -21.97 -6.21 -15.51
N THR A 190 -21.27 -6.05 -16.63
CA THR A 190 -20.58 -7.16 -17.30
C THR A 190 -19.49 -7.78 -16.42
N PHE A 191 -18.69 -6.94 -15.75
CA PHE A 191 -17.61 -7.42 -14.87
C PHE A 191 -18.10 -8.26 -13.67
N ILE A 192 -19.26 -7.94 -13.10
CA ILE A 192 -19.83 -8.75 -12.00
C ILE A 192 -20.38 -10.10 -12.49
N GLN A 193 -20.82 -10.18 -13.75
CA GLN A 193 -21.46 -11.36 -14.31
C GLN A 193 -20.46 -12.41 -14.84
N GLU A 194 -19.18 -12.04 -14.97
CA GLU A 194 -18.07 -12.92 -15.33
C GLU A 194 -17.46 -13.61 -14.10
#